data_AF-A0A653D5F3-F1
#
_entry.id   AF-A0A653D5F3-F1
#
_cell.length_a   1.000
_cell.length_b   1.000
_cell.length_c   1.000
_cell.angle_alpha   90.00
_cell.angle_beta   90.00
_cell.angle_gamma   90.00
#
_symmetry.space_group_name_H-M   'P 1'
#
loop_
_entity.id
_entity.type
_entity.pdbx_description
1 polymer ?
#
loop_
_entity_poly.entity_id
_entity_poly.type
_entity_poly.pdbx_seq_one_letter_code
_entity_poly.pdbx_strand_id
1 'polypeptide(L)'
;MSVQNLLHVCTLQDPRQFNLTLGERLKTKWLDLVCISADSPLSKKYFKSNEELKTEKEKQINSKHPYYIHPLSKFRAMYEVYLIFFISLMIFSKLTEHGFSRSRMEFFPRHREVSVCLDVLCLLDIGMNFFTGYITSRGAVEMDARKIARNYIMGPYFICDLLSSTPRQLWYFFMTPRQIREMLYILGIINMLCCLRLIRLITLIQVIYRAEEYFQLKMKNVLFLVCSVIIMLVLVHFFTCMQFGVSRTVRVYFVPVGERRYDSWVYSNNIYNSSFHVRYQHGFFKSSGYLLGIKLKFYEHKLPEEYALAIITYMTGKILLAIVWVIFAISILNARKMEIKYQEIINQVSCYMSQRGVSATLRNRMMQFYKFLYQKEYFKEKDVLAVLP
;
A
#
# COMPACT_ATOMS: atom_id res chain seq x y z
N MET A 1 10.29 -41.33 -6.63
CA MET A 1 11.22 -40.60 -7.52
C MET A 1 11.96 -39.55 -6.71
N SER A 2 13.30 -39.57 -6.73
CA SER A 2 14.13 -38.55 -6.08
C SER A 2 13.97 -37.20 -6.80
N VAL A 3 14.15 -36.10 -6.06
CA VAL A 3 14.08 -34.71 -6.56
C VAL A 3 15.01 -34.47 -7.76
N GLN A 4 16.06 -35.28 -7.90
CA GLN A 4 16.98 -35.25 -9.04
C GLN A 4 16.33 -35.56 -10.39
N ASN A 5 15.30 -36.42 -10.46
CA ASN A 5 14.62 -36.72 -11.73
C ASN A 5 13.72 -35.58 -12.23
N LEU A 6 13.45 -34.57 -11.39
CA LEU A 6 12.70 -33.37 -11.77
C LEU A 6 13.59 -32.26 -12.36
N LEU A 7 14.91 -32.32 -12.15
CA LEU A 7 15.89 -31.33 -12.62
C LEU A 7 16.00 -31.30 -14.15
N HIS A 8 15.86 -32.46 -14.81
CA HIS A 8 15.96 -32.55 -16.28
C HIS A 8 14.72 -32.02 -17.03
N VAL A 9 13.64 -31.72 -16.31
CA VAL A 9 12.30 -31.44 -16.86
C VAL A 9 12.06 -29.95 -17.15
N CYS A 10 12.93 -29.06 -16.68
CA CYS A 10 12.63 -27.62 -16.61
C CYS A 10 13.18 -26.75 -17.76
N THR A 11 13.88 -27.29 -18.76
CA THR A 11 14.41 -26.47 -19.88
C THR A 11 14.23 -27.06 -21.28
N LEU A 12 13.64 -28.24 -21.40
CA LEU A 12 13.22 -28.81 -22.67
C LEU A 12 11.76 -29.23 -22.53
N GLN A 13 10.91 -28.91 -23.50
CA GLN A 13 9.66 -29.65 -23.74
C GLN A 13 10.07 -31.09 -24.10
N ASP A 14 10.40 -31.88 -23.10
CA ASP A 14 10.74 -33.28 -23.28
C ASP A 14 9.41 -34.06 -23.39
N PRO A 15 9.20 -34.89 -24.44
CA PRO A 15 7.96 -35.63 -24.68
C PRO A 15 7.50 -36.58 -23.55
N ARG A 16 8.24 -36.65 -22.43
CA ARG A 16 7.93 -37.43 -21.22
C ARG A 16 6.94 -36.76 -20.26
N GLN A 17 6.56 -35.49 -20.46
CA GLN A 17 5.49 -34.85 -19.67
C GLN A 17 4.14 -35.59 -19.79
N PHE A 18 3.95 -36.39 -20.83
CA PHE A 18 2.75 -37.19 -21.04
C PHE A 18 2.56 -38.35 -20.04
N ASN A 19 3.62 -38.86 -19.40
CA ASN A 19 3.53 -40.04 -18.51
C ASN A 19 3.45 -39.72 -17.00
N LEU A 20 3.33 -38.44 -16.62
CA LEU A 20 3.19 -38.04 -15.20
C LEU A 20 1.75 -38.22 -14.72
N THR A 21 1.58 -38.75 -13.51
CA THR A 21 0.28 -38.81 -12.83
C THR A 21 -0.26 -37.40 -12.59
N LEU A 22 -1.60 -37.24 -12.50
CA LEU A 22 -2.23 -35.93 -12.30
C LEU A 22 -1.67 -35.17 -11.08
N GLY A 23 -1.36 -35.90 -10.00
CA GLY A 23 -0.74 -35.34 -8.79
C GLY A 23 0.70 -34.84 -9.01
N GLU A 24 1.51 -35.57 -9.76
CA GLU A 24 2.88 -35.13 -10.10
C GLU A 24 2.87 -33.91 -11.01
N ARG A 25 1.94 -33.85 -11.98
CA ARG A 25 1.75 -32.67 -12.84
C ARG A 25 1.34 -31.43 -12.05
N LEU A 26 0.46 -31.58 -11.06
CA LEU A 26 0.07 -30.47 -10.18
C LEU A 26 1.25 -30.02 -9.31
N LYS A 27 2.03 -30.97 -8.80
CA LYS A 27 3.22 -30.70 -7.99
C LYS A 27 4.31 -29.95 -8.76
N THR A 28 4.59 -30.34 -10.00
CA THR A 28 5.58 -29.63 -10.83
C THR A 28 5.12 -28.23 -11.18
N LYS A 29 3.85 -28.05 -11.54
CA LYS A 29 3.27 -26.72 -11.80
C LYS A 29 3.34 -25.82 -10.56
N TRP A 30 3.04 -26.36 -9.38
CA TRP A 30 3.13 -25.60 -8.12
C TRP A 30 4.56 -25.17 -7.81
N LEU A 31 5.53 -26.08 -7.92
CA LEU A 31 6.94 -25.77 -7.72
C LEU A 31 7.43 -24.71 -8.72
N ASP A 32 7.02 -24.78 -9.98
CA ASP A 32 7.40 -23.78 -10.98
C ASP A 32 6.82 -22.38 -10.68
N LEU A 33 5.61 -22.32 -10.11
CA LEU A 33 4.99 -21.06 -9.68
C LEU A 33 5.68 -20.43 -8.46
N VAL A 34 6.17 -21.26 -7.54
CA VAL A 34 6.75 -20.89 -6.24
C VAL A 34 8.26 -20.59 -6.35
N CYS A 35 8.94 -21.21 -7.30
CA CYS A 35 10.35 -20.96 -7.59
C CYS A 35 10.59 -19.64 -8.34
N ILE A 36 11.86 -19.25 -8.42
CA ILE A 36 12.28 -18.08 -9.19
C ILE A 36 11.90 -18.20 -10.67
N SER A 37 11.38 -17.11 -11.22
CA SER A 37 10.96 -17.03 -12.63
C SER A 37 11.93 -16.18 -13.46
N ALA A 38 12.44 -16.75 -14.55
CA ALA A 38 13.25 -16.04 -15.54
C ALA A 38 12.45 -14.95 -16.29
N ASP A 39 11.14 -15.14 -16.43
CA ASP A 39 10.27 -14.19 -17.14
C ASP A 39 9.98 -12.92 -16.34
N SER A 40 10.31 -12.89 -15.04
CA SER A 40 10.00 -11.73 -14.20
C SER A 40 11.03 -10.62 -14.45
N PRO A 41 10.62 -9.39 -14.78
CA PRO A 41 11.55 -8.26 -14.95
C PRO A 41 12.34 -7.94 -13.68
N LEU A 42 11.78 -8.23 -12.50
CA LEU A 42 12.46 -8.08 -11.20
C LEU A 42 13.65 -9.02 -11.03
N SER A 43 13.60 -10.25 -11.58
CA SER A 43 14.72 -11.20 -11.44
C SER A 43 15.97 -10.74 -12.20
N LYS A 44 15.79 -10.03 -13.33
CA LYS A 44 16.88 -9.44 -14.13
C LYS A 44 17.66 -8.35 -13.40
N LYS A 45 17.11 -7.78 -12.34
CA LYS A 45 17.79 -6.77 -11.51
C LYS A 45 18.75 -7.40 -10.50
N TYR A 46 18.38 -8.56 -9.96
CA TYR A 46 19.16 -9.25 -8.93
C TYR A 46 20.12 -10.28 -9.52
N PHE A 47 19.79 -10.84 -10.69
CA PHE A 47 20.61 -11.84 -11.38
C PHE A 47 20.95 -11.35 -12.78
N LYS A 48 22.23 -11.43 -13.14
CA LYS A 48 22.76 -10.87 -14.39
C LYS A 48 22.63 -11.85 -15.55
N SER A 49 22.64 -13.16 -15.27
CA SER A 49 22.59 -14.20 -16.30
C SER A 49 21.47 -15.21 -16.04
N ASN A 50 21.02 -15.85 -17.12
CA ASN A 50 20.07 -16.97 -17.04
C ASN A 50 20.67 -18.20 -16.33
N GLU A 51 22.00 -18.32 -16.29
CA GLU A 51 22.69 -19.39 -15.58
C GLU A 51 22.63 -19.19 -14.07
N GLU A 52 22.86 -17.96 -13.58
CA GLU A 52 22.70 -17.62 -12.16
C GLU A 52 21.27 -17.93 -11.69
N LEU A 53 20.26 -17.59 -12.50
CA LEU A 53 18.86 -17.91 -12.22
C LEU A 53 18.60 -19.42 -12.12
N LYS A 54 19.21 -20.22 -13.02
CA LYS A 54 19.09 -21.68 -12.96
C LYS A 54 19.75 -22.24 -11.70
N THR A 55 20.97 -21.80 -11.38
CA THR A 55 21.65 -22.26 -10.17
C THR A 55 20.87 -21.92 -8.90
N GLU A 56 20.22 -20.76 -8.84
CA GLU A 56 19.38 -20.38 -7.70
C GLU A 56 18.10 -21.21 -7.62
N LYS A 57 17.47 -21.49 -8.77
CA LYS A 57 16.31 -22.40 -8.86
C LYS A 57 16.69 -23.80 -8.36
N GLU A 58 17.83 -24.32 -8.79
CA GLU A 58 18.35 -25.63 -8.35
C GLU A 58 18.66 -25.66 -6.86
N LYS A 59 19.28 -24.60 -6.32
CA LYS A 59 19.52 -24.47 -4.88
C LYS A 59 18.21 -24.50 -4.09
N GLN A 60 17.17 -23.81 -4.54
CA GLN A 60 15.87 -23.82 -3.88
C GLN A 60 15.23 -25.22 -3.90
N ILE A 61 15.26 -25.90 -5.04
CA ILE A 61 14.68 -27.23 -5.21
C ILE A 61 15.41 -28.28 -4.35
N ASN A 62 16.74 -28.18 -4.27
CA ASN A 62 17.59 -29.09 -3.49
C ASN A 62 17.65 -28.73 -2.00
N SER A 63 17.08 -27.60 -1.59
CA SER A 63 17.02 -27.19 -0.19
C SER A 63 16.06 -28.06 0.64
N LYS A 64 16.13 -27.93 1.97
CA LYS A 64 15.19 -28.59 2.89
C LYS A 64 13.74 -28.10 2.73
N HIS A 65 13.53 -26.97 2.07
CA HIS A 65 12.25 -26.26 2.02
C HIS A 65 11.86 -25.86 0.58
N PRO A 66 11.64 -26.83 -0.33
CA PRO A 66 11.40 -26.54 -1.75
C PRO A 66 10.06 -25.85 -2.03
N TYR A 67 9.09 -25.95 -1.12
CA TYR A 67 7.75 -25.34 -1.27
C TYR A 67 7.64 -23.92 -0.72
N TYR A 68 8.73 -23.34 -0.21
CA TYR A 68 8.73 -21.96 0.28
C TYR A 68 8.68 -20.99 -0.89
N ILE A 69 7.92 -19.92 -0.73
CA ILE A 69 7.66 -18.91 -1.76
C ILE A 69 8.91 -18.07 -1.95
N HIS A 70 9.49 -18.17 -3.14
CA HIS A 70 10.59 -17.31 -3.52
C HIS A 70 10.07 -15.86 -3.70
N PRO A 71 10.75 -14.83 -3.16
CA PRO A 71 10.29 -13.45 -3.25
C PRO A 71 10.18 -12.94 -4.69
N LEU A 72 10.94 -13.52 -5.61
CA LEU A 72 10.95 -13.21 -7.05
C LEU A 72 10.19 -14.26 -7.90
N SER A 73 9.20 -14.93 -7.32
CA SER A 73 8.37 -15.93 -8.01
C SER A 73 7.15 -15.31 -8.71
N LYS A 74 6.59 -16.02 -9.70
CA LYS A 74 5.32 -15.62 -10.34
C LYS A 74 4.17 -15.65 -9.33
N PHE A 75 4.15 -16.65 -8.45
CA PHE A 75 3.17 -16.74 -7.37
C PHE A 75 3.23 -15.52 -6.45
N ARG A 76 4.44 -15.09 -6.05
CA ARG A 76 4.58 -13.89 -5.21
C ARG A 76 4.03 -12.64 -5.90
N ALA A 77 4.30 -12.46 -7.19
CA ALA A 77 3.75 -11.33 -7.93
C ALA A 77 2.21 -11.35 -7.99
N MET A 78 1.60 -12.51 -8.27
CA MET A 78 0.13 -12.66 -8.24
C MET A 78 -0.44 -12.42 -6.85
N TYR A 79 0.24 -12.94 -5.82
CA TYR A 79 -0.12 -12.74 -4.43
C TYR A 79 -0.07 -11.26 -4.03
N GLU A 80 0.92 -10.50 -4.50
CA GLU A 80 1.00 -9.07 -4.26
C GLU A 80 -0.15 -8.28 -4.87
N VAL A 81 -0.61 -8.64 -6.08
CA VAL A 81 -1.83 -8.06 -6.68
C VAL A 81 -3.07 -8.40 -5.84
N TYR A 82 -3.19 -9.66 -5.41
CA TYR A 82 -4.25 -10.07 -4.48
C TYR A 82 -4.19 -9.28 -3.17
N LEU A 83 -3.00 -9.04 -2.61
CA LEU A 83 -2.81 -8.28 -1.37
C LEU A 83 -3.32 -6.84 -1.48
N ILE A 84 -3.15 -6.17 -2.64
CA ILE A 84 -3.71 -4.83 -2.84
C ILE A 84 -5.23 -4.85 -2.67
N PHE A 85 -5.91 -5.78 -3.35
CA PHE A 85 -7.36 -5.91 -3.28
C PHE A 85 -7.80 -6.29 -1.87
N PHE A 86 -7.13 -7.26 -1.27
CA PHE A 86 -7.40 -7.73 0.09
C PHE A 86 -7.26 -6.60 1.11
N ILE A 87 -6.12 -5.88 1.14
CA ILE A 87 -5.88 -4.76 2.05
C ILE A 87 -6.94 -3.66 1.84
N SER A 88 -7.30 -3.35 0.60
CA SER A 88 -8.31 -2.34 0.31
C SER A 88 -9.68 -2.71 0.87
N LEU A 89 -10.13 -3.96 0.63
CA LEU A 89 -11.39 -4.49 1.16
C LEU A 89 -11.38 -4.57 2.70
N MET A 90 -10.24 -4.94 3.27
CA MET A 90 -10.01 -5.03 4.71
C MET A 90 -10.13 -3.68 5.40
N ILE A 91 -9.42 -2.67 4.89
CA ILE A 91 -9.45 -1.31 5.44
C ILE A 91 -10.88 -0.77 5.36
N PHE A 92 -11.56 -0.94 4.22
CA PHE A 92 -12.93 -0.46 4.07
C PHE A 92 -13.92 -1.16 5.03
N SER A 93 -13.93 -2.49 5.06
CA SER A 93 -14.96 -3.24 5.80
C SER A 93 -14.74 -3.21 7.32
N LYS A 94 -13.50 -3.29 7.78
CA LYS A 94 -13.22 -3.45 9.22
C LYS A 94 -13.22 -2.14 9.98
N LEU A 95 -12.80 -1.04 9.35
CA LEU A 95 -12.90 0.30 9.94
C LEU A 95 -14.37 0.75 10.02
N THR A 96 -15.16 0.45 9.00
CA THR A 96 -16.61 0.75 9.02
C THR A 96 -17.32 -0.01 10.14
N GLU A 97 -17.02 -1.31 10.32
CA GLU A 97 -17.53 -2.10 11.44
C GLU A 97 -17.11 -1.51 12.81
N HIS A 98 -15.89 -0.95 12.91
CA HIS A 98 -15.48 -0.22 14.11
C HIS A 98 -16.32 1.03 14.36
N GLY A 99 -16.38 1.93 13.38
CA GLY A 99 -17.03 3.23 13.54
C GLY A 99 -18.56 3.15 13.71
N PHE A 100 -19.23 2.31 12.93
CA PHE A 100 -20.69 2.44 12.72
C PHE A 100 -21.53 1.24 13.17
N SER A 101 -20.94 0.11 13.55
CA SER A 101 -21.69 -1.11 13.92
C SER A 101 -22.51 -0.93 15.21
N ARG A 102 -23.74 -0.46 15.09
CA ARG A 102 -24.71 -0.25 16.18
C ARG A 102 -25.59 -1.49 16.45
N SER A 103 -25.97 -2.20 15.38
CA SER A 103 -26.91 -3.33 15.41
C SER A 103 -26.56 -4.34 14.31
N ARG A 104 -26.90 -5.62 14.51
CA ARG A 104 -26.53 -6.80 13.71
C ARG A 104 -26.92 -6.75 12.21
N MET A 105 -27.62 -5.71 11.72
CA MET A 105 -28.39 -5.75 10.46
C MET A 105 -28.20 -4.55 9.51
N GLU A 106 -27.25 -3.63 9.71
CA GLU A 106 -27.35 -2.31 9.05
C GLU A 106 -26.46 -2.05 7.81
N PHE A 107 -25.48 -2.90 7.50
CA PHE A 107 -24.58 -2.64 6.35
C PHE A 107 -25.10 -3.24 5.06
N PHE A 108 -25.07 -4.57 4.98
CA PHE A 108 -25.53 -5.39 3.87
C PHE A 108 -25.91 -6.77 4.43
N PRO A 109 -26.83 -7.52 3.78
CA PRO A 109 -27.05 -8.92 4.16
C PRO A 109 -25.71 -9.67 4.16
N ARG A 110 -25.47 -10.51 5.19
CA ARG A 110 -24.24 -11.31 5.38
C ARG A 110 -22.94 -10.54 5.71
N HIS A 111 -22.99 -9.27 6.11
CA HIS A 111 -21.78 -8.53 6.55
C HIS A 111 -20.95 -9.29 7.63
N ARG A 112 -21.60 -10.01 8.54
CA ARG A 112 -20.93 -10.82 9.57
C ARG A 112 -20.06 -11.92 8.97
N GLU A 113 -20.58 -12.63 7.97
CA GLU A 113 -19.87 -13.71 7.30
C GLU A 113 -18.64 -13.15 6.59
N VAL A 114 -18.79 -12.04 5.86
CA VAL A 114 -17.68 -11.33 5.22
C VAL A 114 -16.64 -10.90 6.25
N SER A 115 -17.05 -10.32 7.37
CA SER A 115 -16.14 -9.89 8.43
C SER A 115 -15.34 -11.08 9.00
N VAL A 116 -15.99 -12.22 9.25
CA VAL A 116 -15.29 -13.43 9.74
C VAL A 116 -14.34 -14.00 8.68
N CYS A 117 -14.78 -14.09 7.42
CA CYS A 117 -13.92 -14.52 6.31
C CYS A 117 -12.66 -13.64 6.20
N LEU A 118 -12.82 -12.32 6.32
CA LEU A 118 -11.73 -11.36 6.31
C LEU A 118 -10.74 -11.56 7.47
N ASP A 119 -11.20 -11.87 8.69
CA ASP A 119 -10.30 -12.19 9.80
C ASP A 119 -9.53 -13.51 9.57
N VAL A 120 -10.17 -14.53 9.00
CA VAL A 120 -9.49 -15.79 8.64
C VAL A 120 -8.42 -15.54 7.57
N LEU A 121 -8.73 -14.76 6.54
CA LEU A 121 -7.76 -14.39 5.50
C LEU A 121 -6.58 -13.59 6.06
N CYS A 122 -6.78 -12.77 7.10
CA CYS A 122 -5.68 -12.10 7.78
C CYS A 122 -4.74 -13.07 8.49
N LEU A 123 -5.28 -14.07 9.18
CA LEU A 123 -4.46 -15.10 9.83
C LEU A 123 -3.70 -15.93 8.79
N LEU A 124 -4.34 -16.23 7.65
CA LEU A 124 -3.68 -16.89 6.53
C LEU A 124 -2.56 -16.03 5.94
N ASP A 125 -2.75 -14.72 5.79
CA ASP A 125 -1.70 -13.80 5.34
C ASP A 125 -0.48 -13.79 6.27
N ILE A 126 -0.70 -13.75 7.60
CA ILE A 126 0.37 -13.90 8.59
C ILE A 126 1.11 -15.23 8.36
N GLY A 127 0.36 -16.33 8.17
CA GLY A 127 0.94 -17.64 7.85
C GLY A 127 1.79 -17.62 6.56
N MET A 128 1.29 -16.99 5.50
CA MET A 128 2.00 -16.87 4.22
C MET A 128 3.31 -16.09 4.33
N ASN A 129 3.39 -15.10 5.22
CA ASN A 129 4.64 -14.37 5.49
C ASN A 129 5.72 -15.27 6.11
N PHE A 130 5.36 -16.30 6.90
CA PHE A 130 6.31 -17.29 7.41
C PHE A 130 6.85 -18.25 6.33
N PHE A 131 6.11 -18.40 5.22
CA PHE A 131 6.49 -19.25 4.09
C PHE A 131 7.15 -18.46 2.94
N THR A 132 7.31 -17.14 3.07
CA THR A 132 7.92 -16.29 2.04
C THR A 132 9.36 -15.94 2.40
N GLY A 133 10.29 -16.18 1.49
CA GLY A 133 11.69 -15.76 1.65
C GLY A 133 11.87 -14.25 1.60
N TYR A 134 13.00 -13.76 2.10
CA TYR A 134 13.33 -12.34 2.07
C TYR A 134 14.69 -12.10 1.40
N ILE A 135 14.87 -10.89 0.87
CA ILE A 135 16.13 -10.45 0.27
C ILE A 135 16.93 -9.69 1.33
N THR A 136 18.16 -10.11 1.58
CA THR A 136 19.07 -9.46 2.53
C THR A 136 19.61 -8.15 1.94
N SER A 137 20.09 -7.22 2.77
CA SER A 137 20.74 -5.97 2.33
C SER A 137 21.90 -6.17 1.34
N ARG A 138 22.55 -7.34 1.38
CA ARG A 138 23.61 -7.75 0.45
C ARG A 138 23.09 -8.29 -0.90
N GLY A 139 21.76 -8.30 -1.13
CA GLY A 139 21.12 -8.81 -2.34
C GLY A 139 20.94 -10.33 -2.39
N ALA A 140 21.41 -11.08 -1.38
CA ALA A 140 21.22 -12.53 -1.31
C ALA A 140 19.82 -12.91 -0.81
N VAL A 141 19.22 -13.94 -1.42
CA VAL A 141 17.92 -14.47 -1.03
C VAL A 141 18.10 -15.49 0.10
N GLU A 142 17.38 -15.30 1.21
CA GLU A 142 17.38 -16.23 2.34
C GLU A 142 16.06 -17.02 2.36
N MET A 143 16.17 -18.35 2.24
CA MET A 143 15.05 -19.28 2.16
C MET A 143 14.96 -20.25 3.37
N ASP A 144 15.84 -20.09 4.36
CA ASP A 144 15.83 -20.93 5.57
C ASP A 144 14.66 -20.55 6.50
N ALA A 145 13.80 -21.53 6.81
CA ALA A 145 12.60 -21.35 7.62
C ALA A 145 12.89 -20.71 8.99
N ARG A 146 13.98 -21.09 9.66
CA ARG A 146 14.33 -20.53 10.98
C ARG A 146 14.71 -19.07 10.90
N LYS A 147 15.46 -18.69 9.86
CA LYS A 147 15.86 -17.30 9.64
C LYS A 147 14.66 -16.44 9.25
N ILE A 148 13.79 -16.94 8.37
CA ILE A 148 12.55 -16.26 7.97
C ILE A 148 11.67 -15.99 9.18
N ALA A 149 11.39 -17.02 10.00
CA ALA A 149 10.56 -16.89 11.18
C ALA A 149 11.15 -15.90 12.19
N ARG A 150 12.46 -15.99 12.47
CA ARG A 150 13.14 -15.07 13.39
C ARG A 150 13.08 -13.62 12.89
N ASN A 151 13.34 -13.41 11.61
CA ASN A 151 13.31 -12.07 11.01
C ASN A 151 11.91 -11.46 11.07
N TYR A 152 10.86 -12.26 10.82
CA TYR A 152 9.48 -11.77 10.87
C TYR A 152 9.02 -11.50 12.32
N ILE A 153 9.24 -12.44 13.26
CA ILE A 153 8.80 -12.33 14.66
C ILE A 153 9.50 -11.18 15.39
N MET A 154 10.80 -10.98 15.14
CA MET A 154 11.56 -9.88 15.74
C MET A 154 11.26 -8.52 15.09
N GLY A 155 10.59 -8.53 13.94
CA GLY A 155 10.18 -7.32 13.24
C GLY A 155 8.94 -6.67 13.88
N PRO A 156 8.79 -5.34 13.76
CA PRO A 156 7.61 -4.64 14.29
C PRO A 156 6.32 -5.03 13.56
N TYR A 157 6.43 -5.52 12.32
CA TYR A 157 5.29 -5.91 11.49
C TYR A 157 4.51 -7.07 12.08
N PHE A 158 5.18 -8.09 12.64
CA PHE A 158 4.48 -9.26 13.20
C PHE A 158 3.56 -8.88 14.36
N ILE A 159 4.04 -8.06 15.30
CA ILE A 159 3.23 -7.61 16.44
C ILE A 159 2.04 -6.79 15.96
N CYS A 160 2.25 -5.88 15.00
CA CYS A 160 1.18 -5.08 14.43
C CYS A 160 0.15 -5.95 13.70
N ASP A 161 0.60 -6.94 12.92
CA ASP A 161 -0.25 -7.86 12.18
C ASP A 161 -1.09 -8.72 13.12
N LEU A 162 -0.48 -9.25 14.18
CA LEU A 162 -1.15 -10.08 15.16
C LEU A 162 -2.20 -9.29 15.95
N LEU A 163 -1.82 -8.16 16.56
CA LEU A 163 -2.72 -7.33 17.36
C LEU A 163 -3.89 -6.80 16.53
N SER A 164 -3.61 -6.45 15.28
CA SER A 164 -4.63 -5.94 14.39
C SER A 164 -5.56 -7.03 13.86
N SER A 165 -5.10 -8.29 13.73
CA SER A 165 -5.90 -9.42 13.23
C SER A 165 -6.83 -10.04 14.28
N THR A 166 -6.70 -9.66 15.55
CA THR A 166 -7.52 -10.19 16.64
C THR A 166 -9.02 -9.87 16.44
N PRO A 167 -9.92 -10.87 16.37
CA PRO A 167 -11.34 -10.63 16.18
C PRO A 167 -11.95 -9.92 17.40
N ARG A 168 -12.69 -8.83 17.17
CA ARG A 168 -13.37 -8.05 18.23
C ARG A 168 -14.25 -8.91 19.14
N GLN A 169 -14.94 -9.88 18.55
CA GLN A 169 -15.95 -10.69 19.24
C GLN A 169 -15.35 -11.83 20.07
N LEU A 170 -14.05 -12.11 19.91
CA LEU A 170 -13.39 -13.25 20.53
C LEU A 170 -13.43 -13.13 22.07
N TRP A 171 -13.15 -11.94 22.60
CA TRP A 171 -13.15 -11.67 24.04
C TRP A 171 -14.52 -11.85 24.70
N TYR A 172 -15.61 -11.52 24.00
CA TYR A 172 -16.96 -11.66 24.50
C TYR A 172 -17.42 -13.13 24.65
N PHE A 173 -16.75 -14.07 23.97
CA PHE A 173 -17.04 -15.50 24.09
C PHE A 173 -16.34 -16.14 25.30
N PHE A 174 -15.12 -15.70 25.63
CA PHE A 174 -14.31 -16.30 26.69
C PHE A 174 -14.52 -15.67 28.07
N MET A 175 -15.08 -14.45 28.15
CA MET A 175 -15.23 -13.71 29.42
C MET A 175 -16.67 -13.70 29.93
N THR A 176 -16.83 -13.79 31.26
CA THR A 176 -18.13 -13.61 31.92
C THR A 176 -18.58 -12.14 31.90
N PRO A 177 -19.90 -11.84 31.97
CA PRO A 177 -20.41 -10.47 32.01
C PRO A 177 -19.87 -9.61 33.16
N ARG A 178 -19.40 -10.24 34.25
CA ARG A 178 -18.73 -9.54 35.36
C ARG A 178 -17.31 -9.12 34.98
N GLN A 179 -16.51 -10.04 34.44
CA GLN A 179 -15.16 -9.76 33.95
C GLN A 179 -15.15 -8.72 32.84
N ILE A 180 -16.13 -8.76 31.92
CA ILE A 180 -16.26 -7.75 30.85
C ILE A 180 -16.46 -6.35 31.45
N ARG A 181 -17.28 -6.21 32.51
CA ARG A 181 -17.51 -4.93 33.18
C ARG A 181 -16.26 -4.38 33.87
N GLU A 182 -15.49 -5.26 34.51
CA GLU A 182 -14.22 -4.88 35.15
C GLU A 182 -13.15 -4.49 34.12
N MET A 183 -13.19 -5.08 32.92
CA MET A 183 -12.20 -4.89 31.84
C MET A 183 -12.69 -3.95 30.72
N LEU A 184 -13.73 -3.15 30.94
CA LEU A 184 -14.38 -2.33 29.91
C LEU A 184 -13.37 -1.39 29.22
N TYR A 185 -12.52 -0.71 30.00
CA TYR A 185 -11.49 0.20 29.50
C TYR A 185 -10.47 -0.52 28.59
N ILE A 186 -9.99 -1.69 29.02
CA ILE A 186 -9.03 -2.50 28.26
C ILE A 186 -9.67 -2.99 26.96
N LEU A 187 -10.93 -3.39 27.00
CA LEU A 187 -11.67 -3.82 25.82
C LEU A 187 -11.87 -2.67 24.82
N GLY A 188 -12.07 -1.44 25.31
CA GLY A 188 -12.07 -0.22 24.49
C GLY A 188 -10.76 0.00 23.75
N ILE A 189 -9.62 -0.14 24.44
CA ILE A 189 -8.28 -0.03 23.84
C ILE A 189 -8.05 -1.14 22.81
N ILE A 190 -8.37 -2.39 23.16
CA ILE A 190 -8.27 -3.54 22.23
C ILE A 190 -9.11 -3.30 20.98
N ASN A 191 -10.29 -2.72 21.12
CA ASN A 191 -11.15 -2.39 19.99
C ASN A 191 -10.57 -1.29 19.08
N MET A 192 -9.72 -0.42 19.60
CA MET A 192 -8.96 0.56 18.82
C MET A 192 -7.71 -0.02 18.15
N LEU A 193 -7.23 -1.21 18.54
CA LEU A 193 -6.08 -1.86 17.89
C LEU A 193 -6.35 -2.23 16.42
N CYS A 194 -7.61 -2.27 15.99
CA CYS A 194 -7.93 -2.40 14.56
C CYS A 194 -7.38 -1.23 13.73
N CYS A 195 -7.11 -0.07 14.33
CA CYS A 195 -6.50 1.07 13.65
C CYS A 195 -5.02 0.81 13.29
N LEU A 196 -4.33 -0.10 13.99
CA LEU A 196 -2.98 -0.54 13.62
C LEU A 196 -2.94 -1.19 12.23
N ARG A 197 -4.08 -1.63 11.69
CA ARG A 197 -4.17 -2.13 10.31
C ARG A 197 -3.73 -1.09 9.27
N LEU A 198 -3.77 0.22 9.59
CA LEU A 198 -3.24 1.26 8.70
C LEU A 198 -1.75 1.10 8.41
N ILE A 199 -0.98 0.40 9.27
CA ILE A 199 0.43 0.10 9.02
C ILE A 199 0.58 -0.70 7.70
N ARG A 200 -0.43 -1.48 7.32
CA ARG A 200 -0.47 -2.19 6.02
C ARG A 200 -0.52 -1.27 4.81
N LEU A 201 -0.81 0.03 4.97
CA LEU A 201 -0.62 1.01 3.90
C LEU A 201 0.85 1.12 3.47
N ILE A 202 1.80 0.86 4.37
CA ILE A 202 3.22 0.79 4.03
C ILE A 202 3.45 -0.39 3.07
N THR A 203 2.85 -1.54 3.34
CA THR A 203 2.89 -2.71 2.45
C THR A 203 2.29 -2.37 1.09
N LEU A 204 1.17 -1.65 1.04
CA LEU A 204 0.56 -1.19 -0.21
C LEU A 204 1.53 -0.32 -1.02
N ILE A 205 2.19 0.66 -0.39
CA ILE A 205 3.20 1.52 -1.04
C ILE A 205 4.37 0.70 -1.58
N GLN A 206 4.87 -0.26 -0.79
CA GLN A 206 5.97 -1.13 -1.22
C GLN A 206 5.57 -2.02 -2.41
N VAL A 207 4.35 -2.56 -2.41
CA VAL A 207 3.83 -3.36 -3.51
C VAL A 207 3.67 -2.51 -4.76
N ILE A 208 3.13 -1.29 -4.64
CA ILE A 208 3.01 -0.34 -5.76
C ILE A 208 4.39 -0.05 -6.36
N TYR A 209 5.40 0.18 -5.53
CA TYR A 209 6.77 0.43 -6.00
C TYR A 209 7.36 -0.78 -6.75
N ARG A 210 7.11 -2.00 -6.25
CA ARG A 210 7.52 -3.23 -6.96
C ARG A 210 6.72 -3.45 -8.25
N ALA A 211 5.43 -3.13 -8.26
CA ALA A 211 4.58 -3.22 -9.43
C ALA A 211 5.00 -2.23 -10.51
N GLU A 212 5.41 -1.02 -10.15
CA GLU A 212 6.01 -0.05 -11.07
C GLU A 212 7.22 -0.66 -11.81
N GLU A 213 8.11 -1.28 -11.04
CA GLU A 213 9.30 -1.95 -11.58
C GLU A 213 8.93 -3.15 -12.46
N TYR A 214 7.89 -3.89 -12.08
CA TYR A 214 7.41 -5.03 -12.86
C TYR A 214 6.81 -4.61 -14.20
N PHE A 215 5.96 -3.58 -14.23
CA PHE A 215 5.29 -3.13 -15.45
C PHE A 215 6.14 -2.17 -16.30
N GLN A 216 7.36 -1.82 -15.86
CA GLN A 216 8.26 -0.88 -16.55
C GLN A 216 7.55 0.42 -16.95
N LEU A 217 6.70 0.93 -16.06
CA LEU A 217 5.87 2.09 -16.38
C LEU A 217 6.76 3.31 -16.63
N LYS A 218 6.76 3.78 -17.89
CA LYS A 218 7.56 4.94 -18.33
C LYS A 218 7.20 6.23 -17.56
N MET A 219 6.00 6.31 -16.99
CA MET A 219 5.44 7.49 -16.30
C MET A 219 5.39 7.32 -14.78
N LYS A 220 6.55 7.08 -14.15
CA LYS A 220 6.70 6.87 -12.69
C LYS A 220 5.97 7.93 -11.86
N ASN A 221 6.09 9.20 -12.26
CA ASN A 221 5.48 10.32 -11.55
C ASN A 221 3.95 10.29 -11.57
N VAL A 222 3.36 9.86 -12.70
CA VAL A 222 1.90 9.76 -12.84
C VAL A 222 1.37 8.63 -11.97
N LEU A 223 2.06 7.48 -11.95
CA LEU A 223 1.70 6.38 -11.05
C LEU A 223 1.74 6.84 -9.58
N PHE A 224 2.81 7.52 -9.18
CA PHE A 224 2.96 7.99 -7.80
C PHE A 224 1.87 9.01 -7.41
N LEU A 225 1.51 9.91 -8.33
CA LEU A 225 0.39 10.84 -8.16
C LEU A 225 -0.94 10.10 -7.96
N VAL A 226 -1.27 9.12 -8.80
CA VAL A 226 -2.49 8.30 -8.66
C VAL A 226 -2.50 7.57 -7.32
N CYS A 227 -1.37 7.01 -6.91
CA CYS A 227 -1.25 6.31 -5.64
C CYS A 227 -1.44 7.25 -4.44
N SER A 228 -0.93 8.49 -4.51
CA SER A 228 -1.16 9.49 -3.46
C SER A 228 -2.63 9.88 -3.33
N VAL A 229 -3.37 9.95 -4.45
CA VAL A 229 -4.82 10.18 -4.43
C VAL A 229 -5.55 9.00 -3.79
N ILE A 230 -5.19 7.76 -4.13
CA ILE A 230 -5.78 6.56 -3.52
C ILE A 230 -5.54 6.56 -2.00
N ILE A 231 -4.31 6.84 -1.56
CA ILE A 231 -3.95 6.92 -0.14
C ILE A 231 -4.78 8.01 0.55
N MET A 232 -4.97 9.17 -0.09
CA MET A 232 -5.80 10.26 0.44
C MET A 232 -7.25 9.80 0.65
N LEU A 233 -7.85 9.12 -0.33
CA LEU A 233 -9.21 8.59 -0.21
C LEU A 233 -9.34 7.58 0.93
N VAL A 234 -8.36 6.68 1.08
CA VAL A 234 -8.32 5.71 2.17
C VAL A 234 -8.20 6.41 3.53
N LEU A 235 -7.40 7.47 3.64
CA LEU A 235 -7.26 8.22 4.88
C LEU A 235 -8.51 9.03 5.22
N VAL A 236 -9.19 9.64 4.23
CA VAL A 236 -10.50 10.27 4.45
C VAL A 236 -11.51 9.25 5.00
N HIS A 237 -11.56 8.05 4.40
CA HIS A 237 -12.40 6.96 4.89
C HIS A 237 -12.04 6.55 6.33
N PHE A 238 -10.76 6.43 6.64
CA PHE A 238 -10.29 6.12 7.99
C PHE A 238 -10.74 7.17 9.00
N PHE A 239 -10.46 8.44 8.73
CA PHE A 239 -10.84 9.52 9.63
C PHE A 239 -12.37 9.62 9.76
N THR A 240 -13.13 9.37 8.68
CA THR A 240 -14.59 9.26 8.73
C THR A 240 -15.05 8.21 9.75
N CYS A 241 -14.45 7.02 9.69
CA CYS A 241 -14.76 5.93 10.63
C CYS A 241 -14.33 6.28 12.05
N MET A 242 -13.19 6.95 12.23
CA MET A 242 -12.70 7.38 13.54
C MET A 242 -13.56 8.46 14.18
N GLN A 243 -14.15 9.38 13.40
CA GLN A 243 -15.04 10.42 13.94
C GLN A 243 -16.24 9.82 14.68
N PHE A 244 -16.77 8.69 14.20
CA PHE A 244 -17.83 7.95 14.91
C PHE A 244 -17.27 6.93 15.90
N GLY A 245 -16.15 6.28 15.57
CA GLY A 245 -15.49 5.28 16.40
C GLY A 245 -15.06 5.84 17.75
N VAL A 246 -14.45 7.04 17.77
CA VAL A 246 -14.06 7.73 19.00
C VAL A 246 -15.29 8.11 19.82
N SER A 247 -16.29 8.79 19.22
CA SER A 247 -17.50 9.20 19.94
C SER A 247 -18.28 8.01 20.53
N ARG A 248 -18.24 6.85 19.85
CA ARG A 248 -18.82 5.61 20.36
C ARG A 248 -17.96 5.00 21.47
N THR A 249 -16.66 4.87 21.24
CA THR A 249 -15.75 4.17 22.16
C THR A 249 -15.70 4.88 23.50
N VAL A 250 -15.62 6.22 23.51
CA VAL A 250 -15.64 6.99 24.75
C VAL A 250 -16.96 6.76 25.49
N ARG A 251 -18.11 6.87 24.80
CA ARG A 251 -19.42 6.63 25.42
C ARG A 251 -19.57 5.23 26.02
N VAL A 252 -19.13 4.19 25.31
CA VAL A 252 -19.38 2.80 25.70
C VAL A 252 -18.39 2.30 26.74
N TYR A 253 -17.10 2.68 26.62
CA TYR A 253 -16.03 2.07 27.41
C TYR A 253 -15.47 2.98 28.50
N PHE A 254 -15.58 4.31 28.34
CA PHE A 254 -14.92 5.27 29.22
C PHE A 254 -15.88 6.05 30.13
N VAL A 255 -17.16 6.16 29.75
CA VAL A 255 -18.19 6.82 30.57
C VAL A 255 -18.86 5.79 31.50
N PRO A 256 -18.89 6.03 32.83
CA PRO A 256 -19.58 5.16 33.77
C PRO A 256 -21.08 5.03 33.48
N VAL A 257 -21.63 3.84 33.74
CA VAL A 257 -23.06 3.55 33.55
C VAL A 257 -23.88 4.39 34.54
N GLY A 258 -24.41 5.53 34.10
CA GLY A 258 -25.27 6.41 34.92
C GLY A 258 -25.09 7.90 34.65
N GLU A 259 -23.92 8.33 34.17
CA GLU A 259 -23.68 9.73 33.81
C GLU A 259 -24.13 10.01 32.38
N ARG A 260 -25.22 10.79 32.23
CA ARG A 260 -25.79 11.16 30.92
C ARG A 260 -25.09 12.33 30.23
N ARG A 261 -24.04 12.92 30.83
CA ARG A 261 -23.29 14.03 30.21
C ARG A 261 -22.32 13.51 29.15
N TYR A 262 -22.87 12.95 28.07
CA TYR A 262 -22.10 12.59 26.89
C TYR A 262 -22.62 13.36 25.68
N ASP A 263 -22.25 14.63 25.61
CA ASP A 263 -22.57 15.50 24.49
C ASP A 263 -21.48 15.43 23.44
N SER A 264 -21.48 14.41 22.59
CA SER A 264 -20.65 14.40 21.37
C SER A 264 -21.36 15.12 20.22
N TRP A 265 -20.60 15.53 19.21
CA TRP A 265 -21.17 16.09 17.96
C TRP A 265 -22.20 15.16 17.29
N VAL A 266 -22.09 13.85 17.52
CA VAL A 266 -23.01 12.83 16.98
C VAL A 266 -24.36 12.88 17.69
N TYR A 267 -24.36 13.12 19.00
CA TYR A 267 -25.57 13.16 19.83
C TYR A 267 -26.22 14.54 19.82
N SER A 268 -25.43 15.62 19.83
CA SER A 268 -25.96 16.99 19.76
C SER A 268 -26.77 17.24 18.49
N ASN A 269 -26.35 16.63 17.38
CA ASN A 269 -26.98 16.81 16.08
C ASN A 269 -28.04 15.73 15.77
N ASN A 270 -28.38 14.86 16.74
CA ASN A 270 -29.33 13.73 16.57
C ASN A 270 -28.98 12.75 15.42
N ILE A 271 -27.70 12.71 15.00
CA ILE A 271 -27.24 11.87 13.88
C ILE A 271 -27.16 10.39 14.30
N TYR A 272 -27.04 10.10 15.60
CA TYR A 272 -26.86 8.73 16.09
C TYR A 272 -27.93 7.74 15.61
N ASN A 273 -29.20 8.15 15.56
CA ASN A 273 -30.35 7.31 15.17
C ASN A 273 -30.62 7.25 13.66
N SER A 274 -29.84 7.95 12.85
CA SER A 274 -30.00 7.94 11.39
C SER A 274 -29.42 6.68 10.74
N SER A 275 -29.80 6.43 9.49
CA SER A 275 -29.29 5.30 8.69
C SER A 275 -27.77 5.35 8.55
N PHE A 276 -27.14 4.21 8.23
CA PHE A 276 -25.68 4.14 8.03
C PHE A 276 -25.18 5.18 7.02
N HIS A 277 -25.86 5.31 5.88
CA HIS A 277 -25.47 6.24 4.82
C HIS A 277 -25.45 7.69 5.29
N VAL A 278 -26.47 8.12 6.04
CA VAL A 278 -26.53 9.49 6.58
C VAL A 278 -25.40 9.72 7.56
N ARG A 279 -25.17 8.78 8.50
CA ARG A 279 -24.03 8.85 9.42
C ARG A 279 -22.70 8.95 8.67
N TYR A 280 -22.48 8.09 7.69
CA TYR A 280 -21.24 8.07 6.90
C TYR A 280 -21.04 9.39 6.14
N GLN A 281 -22.08 9.93 5.50
CA GLN A 281 -22.02 11.22 4.80
C GLN A 281 -21.62 12.36 5.72
N HIS A 282 -22.21 12.45 6.91
CA HIS A 282 -21.84 13.47 7.90
C HIS A 282 -20.38 13.32 8.36
N GLY A 283 -19.92 12.11 8.64
CA GLY A 283 -18.53 11.86 9.04
C GLY A 283 -17.53 12.11 7.91
N PHE A 284 -17.90 11.76 6.68
CA PHE A 284 -17.11 12.01 5.49
C PHE A 284 -16.94 13.51 5.28
N PHE A 285 -18.04 14.26 5.30
CA PHE A 285 -18.00 15.71 5.15
C PHE A 285 -17.21 16.40 6.26
N LYS A 286 -17.37 15.94 7.51
CA LYS A 286 -16.60 16.45 8.66
C LYS A 286 -15.10 16.20 8.53
N SER A 287 -14.71 14.95 8.22
CA SER A 287 -13.30 14.56 8.09
C SER A 287 -12.62 15.18 6.86
N SER A 288 -13.31 15.26 5.72
CA SER A 288 -12.80 15.93 4.52
C SER A 288 -12.58 17.42 4.77
N GLY A 289 -13.48 18.06 5.54
CA GLY A 289 -13.31 19.44 5.98
C GLY A 289 -11.98 19.66 6.70
N TYR A 290 -11.68 18.86 7.74
CA TYR A 290 -10.42 18.99 8.46
C TYR A 290 -9.19 18.64 7.61
N LEU A 291 -9.30 17.63 6.75
CA LEU A 291 -8.20 17.21 5.88
C LEU A 291 -7.81 18.32 4.89
N LEU A 292 -8.80 19.05 4.36
CA LEU A 292 -8.60 20.22 3.48
C LEU A 292 -8.27 21.51 4.26
N GLY A 293 -8.55 21.54 5.57
CA GLY A 293 -8.37 22.72 6.42
C GLY A 293 -9.54 23.71 6.35
N ILE A 294 -10.74 23.23 6.01
CA ILE A 294 -11.98 24.01 6.00
C ILE A 294 -12.63 23.88 7.38
N LYS A 295 -12.84 25.02 8.06
CA LYS A 295 -13.56 25.05 9.35
C LYS A 295 -15.06 24.92 9.13
N LEU A 296 -15.64 23.84 9.63
CA LEU A 296 -17.08 23.58 9.59
C LEU A 296 -17.74 24.08 10.87
N LYS A 297 -18.76 24.95 10.76
CA LYS A 297 -19.48 25.52 11.92
C LYS A 297 -20.53 24.55 12.50
N PHE A 298 -21.03 23.60 11.72
CA PHE A 298 -22.11 22.68 12.13
C PHE A 298 -21.67 21.55 13.06
N TYR A 299 -20.36 21.34 13.22
CA TYR A 299 -19.80 20.25 14.01
C TYR A 299 -18.89 20.82 15.10
N GLU A 300 -19.52 21.30 16.17
CA GLU A 300 -18.79 21.76 17.35
C GLU A 300 -18.20 20.59 18.11
N HIS A 301 -16.98 20.77 18.62
CA HIS A 301 -16.29 19.79 19.44
C HIS A 301 -16.56 20.11 20.89
N LYS A 302 -17.01 19.10 21.64
CA LYS A 302 -17.31 19.26 23.06
C LYS A 302 -16.37 18.44 23.93
N LEU A 303 -15.83 17.35 23.39
CA LEU A 303 -14.95 16.43 24.11
C LEU A 303 -13.46 16.64 23.76
N PRO A 304 -12.54 16.48 24.73
CA PRO A 304 -11.11 16.58 24.49
C PRO A 304 -10.61 15.54 23.46
N GLU A 305 -11.21 14.34 23.44
CA GLU A 305 -10.87 13.30 22.47
C GLU A 305 -11.26 13.69 21.04
N GLU A 306 -12.37 14.44 20.87
CA GLU A 306 -12.79 14.98 19.58
C GLU A 306 -11.84 16.07 19.09
N TYR A 307 -11.39 16.95 19.99
CA TYR A 307 -10.37 17.95 19.68
C TYR A 307 -9.05 17.28 19.27
N ALA A 308 -8.59 16.27 20.02
CA ALA A 308 -7.38 15.52 19.69
C ALA A 308 -7.49 14.87 18.30
N LEU A 309 -8.62 14.21 18.00
CA LEU A 309 -8.86 13.62 16.68
C LEU A 309 -8.89 14.68 15.57
N ALA A 310 -9.50 15.84 15.80
CA ALA A 310 -9.55 16.92 14.83
C ALA A 310 -8.15 17.49 14.53
N ILE A 311 -7.32 17.69 15.56
CA ILE A 311 -5.94 18.15 15.41
C ILE A 311 -5.12 17.12 14.61
N ILE A 312 -5.21 15.83 14.95
CA ILE A 312 -4.49 14.76 14.23
C ILE A 312 -4.96 14.70 12.77
N THR A 313 -6.27 14.77 12.52
CA THR A 313 -6.84 14.74 11.15
C THR A 313 -6.34 15.94 10.34
N TYR A 314 -6.33 17.14 10.95
CA TYR A 314 -5.86 18.36 10.31
C TYR A 314 -4.37 18.30 9.97
N MET A 315 -3.52 17.93 10.93
CA MET A 315 -2.07 17.83 10.71
C MET A 315 -1.73 16.79 9.65
N THR A 316 -2.39 15.63 9.71
CA THR A 316 -2.24 14.56 8.70
C THR A 316 -2.64 15.08 7.32
N GLY A 317 -3.76 15.80 7.22
CA GLY A 317 -4.21 16.40 5.97
C GLY A 317 -3.23 17.40 5.38
N LYS A 318 -2.65 18.29 6.21
CA LYS A 318 -1.66 19.27 5.75
C LYS A 318 -0.39 18.60 5.23
N ILE A 319 0.11 17.56 5.91
CA ILE A 319 1.28 16.81 5.46
C ILE A 319 1.00 16.12 4.12
N LEU A 320 -0.15 15.45 3.98
CA LEU A 320 -0.53 14.77 2.74
C LEU A 320 -0.70 15.73 1.57
N LEU A 321 -1.38 16.87 1.80
CA LEU A 321 -1.55 17.89 0.76
C LEU A 321 -0.20 18.43 0.31
N ALA A 322 0.73 18.70 1.23
CA ALA A 322 2.09 19.13 0.88
C ALA A 322 2.82 18.08 0.03
N ILE A 323 2.75 16.81 0.43
CA ILE A 323 3.37 15.70 -0.33
C ILE A 323 2.76 15.61 -1.74
N VAL A 324 1.43 15.62 -1.86
CA VAL A 324 0.73 15.55 -3.16
C VAL A 324 1.11 16.73 -4.05
N TRP A 325 1.19 17.95 -3.50
CA TRP A 325 1.61 19.15 -4.23
C TRP A 325 3.05 19.05 -4.74
N VAL A 326 3.98 18.54 -3.92
CA VAL A 326 5.37 18.32 -4.33
C VAL A 326 5.44 17.30 -5.47
N ILE A 327 4.73 16.18 -5.36
CA ILE A 327 4.69 15.13 -6.38
C ILE A 327 4.11 15.68 -7.68
N PHE A 328 3.02 16.43 -7.58
CA PHE A 328 2.37 17.08 -8.71
C PHE A 328 3.32 18.05 -9.41
N ALA A 329 4.03 18.90 -8.66
CA ALA A 329 5.03 19.81 -9.21
C ALA A 329 6.16 19.05 -9.92
N ILE A 330 6.73 18.00 -9.31
CA ILE A 330 7.76 17.16 -9.93
C ILE A 330 7.23 16.47 -11.19
N SER A 331 5.98 16.03 -11.20
CA SER A 331 5.33 15.45 -12.37
C SER A 331 5.26 16.43 -13.54
N ILE A 332 4.87 17.69 -13.28
CA ILE A 332 4.83 18.75 -14.29
C ILE A 332 6.24 19.08 -14.80
N LEU A 333 7.21 19.23 -13.89
CA LEU A 333 8.59 19.55 -14.25
C LEU A 333 9.20 18.47 -15.14
N ASN A 334 8.99 17.20 -14.81
CA ASN A 334 9.49 16.08 -15.60
C ASN A 334 8.78 15.97 -16.96
N ALA A 335 7.47 16.25 -17.03
CA ALA A 335 6.74 16.26 -18.30
C ALA A 335 7.25 17.34 -19.27
N ARG A 336 7.78 18.45 -18.75
CA ARG A 336 8.31 19.57 -19.55
C ARG A 336 9.85 19.65 -19.55
N LYS A 337 10.53 18.56 -19.18
CA LYS A 337 11.99 18.56 -18.98
C LYS A 337 12.78 19.02 -20.21
N MET A 338 12.37 18.59 -21.41
CA MET A 338 13.06 18.95 -22.66
C MET A 338 12.87 20.42 -23.04
N GLU A 339 11.66 20.95 -22.86
CA GLU A 339 11.37 22.37 -23.06
C GLU A 339 12.13 23.25 -22.05
N ILE A 340 12.15 22.88 -20.77
CA ILE A 340 12.88 23.64 -19.73
C ILE A 340 14.36 23.72 -20.09
N LYS A 341 14.95 22.60 -20.54
CA LYS A 341 16.36 22.56 -20.95
C LYS A 341 16.63 23.38 -22.21
N TYR A 342 15.70 23.39 -23.16
CA TYR A 342 15.76 24.26 -24.33
C TYR A 342 15.78 25.74 -23.91
N GLN A 343 14.86 26.16 -23.03
CA GLN A 343 14.81 27.54 -22.54
C GLN A 343 16.09 27.93 -21.77
N GLU A 344 16.65 27.01 -20.97
CA GLU A 344 17.93 27.23 -20.28
C GLU A 344 19.07 27.54 -21.27
N ILE A 345 19.22 26.73 -22.32
CA ILE A 345 20.27 26.92 -23.33
C ILE A 345 20.04 28.21 -24.11
N ILE A 346 18.81 28.49 -24.52
CA ILE A 346 18.47 29.72 -25.23
C ILE A 346 18.79 30.96 -24.39
N ASN A 347 18.52 30.92 -23.08
CA ASN A 347 18.88 32.00 -22.17
C ASN A 347 20.41 32.16 -22.05
N GLN A 348 21.17 31.06 -21.94
CA GLN A 348 22.63 31.09 -21.92
C GLN A 348 23.21 31.72 -23.20
N VAL A 349 22.73 31.31 -24.37
CA VAL A 349 23.17 31.86 -25.67
C VAL A 349 22.82 33.35 -25.76
N SER A 350 21.62 33.75 -25.33
CA SER A 350 21.20 35.15 -25.29
C SER A 350 22.12 36.01 -24.41
N CYS A 351 22.43 35.55 -23.20
CA CYS A 351 23.36 36.22 -22.29
C CYS A 351 24.76 36.33 -22.90
N TYR A 352 25.28 35.26 -23.52
CA TYR A 352 26.58 35.26 -24.17
C TYR A 352 26.66 36.28 -25.32
N MET A 353 25.65 36.31 -26.19
CA MET A 353 25.57 37.28 -27.28
C MET A 353 25.51 38.72 -26.77
N SER A 354 24.77 38.95 -25.68
CA SER A 354 24.68 40.27 -25.05
C SER A 354 26.03 40.71 -24.48
N GLN A 355 26.75 39.83 -23.80
CA GLN A 355 28.07 40.11 -23.23
C GLN A 355 29.12 40.44 -24.31
N ARG A 356 29.02 39.80 -25.48
CA ARG A 356 29.90 40.05 -26.63
C ARG A 356 29.51 41.28 -27.47
N GLY A 357 28.47 42.02 -27.08
CA GLY A 357 28.05 43.22 -27.80
C GLY A 357 27.43 42.93 -29.18
N VAL A 358 26.83 41.76 -29.38
CA VAL A 358 26.20 41.39 -30.65
C VAL A 358 24.99 42.28 -30.94
N SER A 359 24.91 42.81 -32.18
CA SER A 359 23.82 43.67 -32.64
C SER A 359 22.44 43.00 -32.48
N ALA A 360 21.40 43.79 -32.19
CA ALA A 360 20.06 43.25 -31.94
C ALA A 360 19.49 42.47 -33.14
N THR A 361 19.80 42.91 -34.37
CA THR A 361 19.38 42.23 -35.59
C THR A 361 20.02 40.86 -35.77
N LEU A 362 21.34 40.74 -35.52
CA LEU A 362 22.03 39.44 -35.59
C LEU A 362 21.55 38.48 -34.49
N ARG A 363 21.32 39.02 -33.28
CA ARG A 363 20.77 38.27 -32.14
C ARG A 363 19.40 37.66 -32.48
N ASN A 364 18.49 38.44 -33.03
CA ASN A 364 17.16 37.96 -33.42
C ASN A 364 17.23 36.88 -34.49
N ARG A 365 18.12 37.01 -35.49
CA ARG A 365 18.35 35.98 -36.51
C ARG A 365 18.88 34.68 -35.89
N MET A 366 19.84 34.77 -34.98
CA MET A 366 20.37 33.60 -34.27
C MET A 366 19.30 32.91 -33.41
N MET A 367 18.46 33.68 -32.71
CA MET A 367 17.36 33.12 -31.92
C MET A 367 16.31 32.40 -32.77
N GLN A 368 15.97 32.95 -33.95
CA GLN A 368 15.10 32.27 -34.91
C GLN A 368 15.74 30.99 -35.47
N PHE A 369 17.04 31.02 -35.76
CA PHE A 369 17.78 29.84 -36.20
C PHE A 369 17.74 28.72 -35.15
N TYR A 370 18.05 29.04 -33.88
CA TYR A 370 18.01 28.04 -32.81
C TYR A 370 16.60 27.51 -32.54
N LYS A 371 15.57 28.37 -32.68
CA LYS A 371 14.16 27.95 -32.57
C LYS A 371 13.76 26.98 -33.69
N PHE A 372 14.24 27.21 -34.92
CA PHE A 372 14.02 26.29 -36.04
C PHE A 372 14.78 24.98 -35.86
N LEU A 373 16.04 25.05 -35.43
CA LEU A 373 16.93 23.89 -35.25
C LEU A 373 16.41 22.91 -34.19
N TYR A 374 16.05 23.42 -33.01
CA TYR A 374 15.65 22.57 -31.88
C TYR A 374 14.13 22.39 -31.72
N GLN A 375 13.30 23.11 -32.51
CA GLN A 375 11.83 22.99 -32.44
C GLN A 375 11.23 23.11 -31.02
N LYS A 376 11.88 23.89 -30.14
CA LYS A 376 11.56 24.07 -28.70
C LYS A 376 11.85 22.87 -27.78
N GLU A 377 12.40 21.77 -28.29
CA GLU A 377 12.81 20.64 -27.48
C GLU A 377 14.30 20.37 -27.65
N TYR A 378 15.05 20.37 -26.54
CA TYR A 378 16.48 20.13 -26.62
C TYR A 378 16.85 18.68 -26.30
N PHE A 379 17.56 18.02 -27.21
CA PHE A 379 18.21 16.72 -27.00
C PHE A 379 19.66 16.74 -27.52
N LYS A 380 20.56 16.06 -26.80
CA LYS A 380 21.96 15.89 -27.22
C LYS A 380 22.06 14.66 -28.10
N GLU A 381 21.94 14.86 -29.41
CA GLU A 381 21.92 13.77 -30.38
C GLU A 381 23.13 12.82 -30.27
N LYS A 382 24.35 13.35 -30.11
CA LYS A 382 25.57 12.54 -29.96
C LYS A 382 25.53 11.60 -28.75
N ASP A 383 25.07 12.10 -27.61
CA ASP A 383 24.97 11.30 -26.38
C ASP A 383 23.87 10.24 -26.52
N VAL A 384 22.79 10.55 -27.23
CA VAL A 384 21.71 9.59 -27.51
C VAL A 384 22.19 8.49 -28.46
N LEU A 385 22.89 8.87 -29.54
CA LEU A 385 23.46 7.92 -30.50
C LEU A 385 24.50 6.99 -29.87
N ALA A 386 25.27 7.46 -28.87
CA ALA A 386 26.24 6.62 -28.16
C ALA A 386 25.60 5.55 -27.25
N VAL A 387 24.32 5.71 -26.89
CA VAL A 387 23.58 4.78 -26.03
C VAL A 387 22.69 3.82 -26.84
N LEU A 388 22.39 4.18 -28.09
CA LEU A 388 21.64 3.32 -28.99
C LEU A 388 22.52 2.14 -29.47
N PRO A 389 21.96 0.92 -29.57
CA PRO A 389 22.70 -0.29 -29.93
C PRO A 389 23.19 -0.30 -31.37
#